data_AF-A0AAU9XGU2-F1
#
_entry.id   AF-A0AAU9XGU2-F1
#
_cell.length_a   1.000
_cell.length_b   1.000
_cell.length_c   1.000
_cell.angle_alpha   90.00
_cell.angle_beta   90.00
_cell.angle_gamma   90.00
#
_symmetry.space_group_name_H-M   'P 1'
#
loop_
_entity.id
_entity.type
_entity.pdbx_description
1 polymer ?
#
loop_
_entity_poly.entity_id
_entity_poly.type
_entity_poly.pdbx_seq_one_letter_code
_entity_poly.pdbx_strand_id
1 'polypeptide(L)'
;MSFAEYKERISEGDTVILFLGHNSMQTLTVTPGKVHQTKYGALPHSDMVGRKFGTKMFSLNKKGWVYLLHPTPELWTINLPHRTQILYSTDISMIILRLALKPGSVVVESGTGSGSMSHCLIRTIAPSGHLHTFEFHSERAETARKEFEEHKIGHLVTVRCRDVCKEGFELHQVADAVFLDLPAPWEAIKHSKETLKAEGGKICSFSPCIEQVQRTCESLRTCGFRDIEVMECLSRTFEVRTVPLQVPFFGPENSLPPDPTPSDFSSRKRKLEEESESCDTTYSALQEGHVNMKLMESSLVENTPSEVKTPTDNVEHKSEISNGKAAEKSAPHFTDTDPASGLVRNVRAVMSQKANKANILTGRPLKEMTGHTGYLTFATLYAHVTSNNGRGDEEK
;
A
#
# COMPACT_ATOMS: atom_id res chain seq x y z
N MET A 1 12.72 3.46 -27.33
CA MET A 1 11.92 2.62 -26.45
C MET A 1 10.76 3.47 -25.95
N SER A 2 9.59 2.91 -25.66
CA SER A 2 8.59 3.64 -24.89
C SER A 2 8.26 2.87 -23.62
N PHE A 3 7.86 3.59 -22.57
CA PHE A 3 7.24 2.99 -21.38
C PHE A 3 5.93 2.24 -21.69
N ALA A 4 5.41 2.36 -22.92
CA ALA A 4 4.18 1.72 -23.37
C ALA A 4 4.41 0.37 -24.08
N GLU A 5 5.61 0.10 -24.61
CA GLU A 5 5.90 -1.12 -25.37
C GLU A 5 7.26 -1.74 -25.01
N TYR A 6 7.30 -3.07 -24.95
CA TYR A 6 8.54 -3.78 -24.70
C TYR A 6 9.46 -3.79 -25.92
N LYS A 7 10.74 -3.57 -25.65
CA LYS A 7 11.81 -3.69 -26.62
C LYS A 7 12.79 -4.78 -26.20
N GLU A 8 13.29 -5.58 -27.16
CA GLU A 8 14.23 -6.66 -26.85
C GLU A 8 15.64 -6.13 -26.54
N ARG A 9 16.14 -5.16 -27.32
CA ARG A 9 17.53 -4.69 -27.29
C ARG A 9 17.65 -3.20 -26.99
N ILE A 10 18.72 -2.84 -26.30
CA ILE A 10 19.05 -1.47 -25.92
C ILE A 10 19.59 -0.72 -27.15
N SER A 11 19.12 0.51 -27.37
CA SER A 11 19.70 1.44 -28.35
C SER A 11 20.10 2.76 -27.69
N GLU A 12 20.78 3.62 -28.44
CA GLU A 12 21.04 4.99 -28.02
C GLU A 12 19.73 5.75 -27.72
N GLY A 13 19.78 6.60 -26.69
CA GLY A 13 18.66 7.40 -26.21
C GLY A 13 17.62 6.61 -25.40
N ASP A 14 17.79 5.30 -25.23
CA ASP A 14 16.90 4.49 -24.39
C ASP A 14 17.17 4.73 -22.89
N THR A 15 16.12 4.88 -22.09
CA THR A 15 16.20 4.88 -20.62
C THR A 15 16.34 3.45 -20.09
N VAL A 16 17.38 3.15 -19.32
CA VAL A 16 17.66 1.83 -18.75
C VAL A 16 17.60 1.92 -17.23
N ILE A 17 17.02 0.91 -16.59
CA ILE A 17 17.09 0.76 -15.13
C ILE A 17 18.27 -0.15 -14.78
N LEU A 18 19.29 0.43 -14.15
CA LEU A 18 20.40 -0.32 -13.59
C LEU A 18 19.95 -0.93 -12.27
N PHE A 19 19.90 -2.26 -12.20
CA PHE A 19 19.62 -2.97 -10.96
C PHE A 19 20.94 -3.33 -10.25
N LEU A 20 21.21 -2.62 -9.15
CA LEU A 20 22.39 -2.81 -8.30
C LEU A 20 22.07 -3.74 -7.10
N GLY A 21 20.80 -3.90 -6.76
CA GLY A 21 20.30 -4.76 -5.70
C GLY A 21 18.87 -4.40 -5.32
N HIS A 22 18.25 -5.16 -4.42
CA HIS A 22 16.83 -4.98 -4.05
C HIS A 22 16.47 -3.55 -3.64
N ASN A 23 17.37 -2.87 -2.91
CA ASN A 23 17.13 -1.51 -2.40
C ASN A 23 17.96 -0.45 -3.15
N SER A 24 18.55 -0.81 -4.29
CA SER A 24 19.44 0.09 -5.02
C SER A 24 19.27 -0.13 -6.51
N MET A 25 18.59 0.82 -7.13
CA MET A 25 18.43 0.91 -8.56
C MET A 25 18.79 2.33 -9.00
N GLN A 26 19.08 2.52 -10.28
CA GLN A 26 19.35 3.83 -10.86
C GLN A 26 18.78 3.89 -12.27
N THR A 27 18.25 5.05 -12.66
CA THR A 27 17.87 5.36 -14.03
C THR A 27 19.05 5.93 -14.80
N LEU A 28 19.13 5.58 -16.09
CA LEU A 28 20.21 6.01 -16.97
C LEU A 28 19.67 6.20 -18.39
N THR A 29 19.99 7.32 -19.04
CA THR A 29 19.81 7.47 -20.48
C THR A 29 21.06 7.01 -21.23
N VAL A 30 20.93 6.03 -22.12
CA VAL A 30 22.05 5.45 -22.86
C VAL A 30 22.57 6.46 -23.88
N THR A 31 23.75 7.02 -23.59
CA THR A 31 24.47 7.94 -24.46
C THR A 31 25.86 7.36 -24.77
N PRO A 32 26.11 6.80 -25.97
CA PRO A 32 27.41 6.26 -26.36
C PRO A 32 28.56 7.24 -26.08
N GLY A 33 29.71 6.73 -25.66
CA GLY A 33 30.88 7.54 -25.26
C GLY A 33 30.87 8.05 -23.82
N LYS A 34 29.72 8.03 -23.12
CA LYS A 34 29.66 8.27 -21.67
C LYS A 34 29.93 7.00 -20.86
N VAL A 35 30.35 7.20 -19.61
CA VAL A 35 30.61 6.12 -18.64
C VAL A 35 29.83 6.43 -17.36
N HIS A 36 29.03 5.48 -16.90
CA HIS A 36 28.30 5.58 -15.65
C HIS A 36 29.10 4.96 -14.51
N GLN A 37 29.24 5.66 -13.39
CA GLN A 37 29.98 5.16 -12.23
C GLN A 37 29.03 4.53 -11.20
N THR A 38 29.38 3.35 -10.72
CA THR A 38 28.62 2.65 -9.68
C THR A 38 29.56 2.15 -8.59
N LYS A 39 29.00 1.75 -7.44
CA LYS A 39 29.75 1.02 -6.39
C LYS A 39 30.38 -0.30 -6.88
N TYR A 40 29.92 -0.83 -8.02
CA TYR A 40 30.44 -2.05 -8.63
C TYR A 40 31.47 -1.79 -9.74
N GLY A 41 31.77 -0.51 -10.02
CA GLY A 41 32.72 -0.05 -11.02
C GLY A 41 32.09 0.73 -12.17
N ALA A 42 32.93 1.12 -13.11
CA ALA A 42 32.58 1.91 -14.28
C ALA A 42 31.85 1.08 -15.36
N LEU A 43 30.77 1.63 -15.92
CA LEU A 43 29.91 1.02 -16.94
C LEU A 43 29.86 1.91 -18.19
N PRO A 44 30.63 1.61 -19.25
CA PRO A 44 30.57 2.34 -20.51
C PRO A 44 29.20 2.15 -21.18
N HIS A 45 28.57 3.25 -21.61
CA HIS A 45 27.27 3.17 -22.29
C HIS A 45 27.37 2.50 -23.65
N SER A 46 28.52 2.65 -24.33
CA SER A 46 28.79 1.99 -25.61
C SER A 46 28.66 0.46 -25.50
N ASP A 47 28.98 -0.11 -24.34
CA ASP A 47 28.86 -1.55 -24.09
C ASP A 47 27.42 -1.98 -23.83
N MET A 48 26.49 -1.06 -23.55
CA MET A 48 25.07 -1.36 -23.31
C MET A 48 24.32 -1.52 -24.63
N VAL A 49 24.68 -0.75 -25.65
CA VAL A 49 24.02 -0.74 -26.96
C VAL A 49 24.06 -2.13 -27.60
N GLY A 50 22.92 -2.59 -28.11
CA GLY A 50 22.76 -3.89 -28.76
C GLY A 50 22.57 -5.06 -27.79
N ARG A 51 22.83 -4.90 -26.49
CA ARG A 51 22.51 -5.94 -25.49
C ARG A 51 21.00 -6.09 -25.33
N LYS A 52 20.57 -7.29 -24.95
CA LYS A 52 19.17 -7.52 -24.58
C LYS A 52 18.89 -6.93 -23.20
N PHE A 53 17.68 -6.42 -22.99
CA PHE A 53 17.21 -6.11 -21.64
C PHE A 53 17.18 -7.38 -20.77
N GLY A 54 17.35 -7.19 -19.46
CA GLY A 54 17.51 -8.27 -18.47
C GLY A 54 18.91 -8.87 -18.44
N THR A 55 19.84 -8.46 -19.30
CA THR A 55 21.20 -9.03 -19.31
C THR A 55 22.06 -8.52 -18.16
N LYS A 56 22.95 -9.40 -17.70
CA LYS A 56 24.02 -9.07 -16.76
C LYS A 56 25.14 -8.33 -17.49
N MET A 57 25.53 -7.18 -16.97
CA MET A 57 26.66 -6.40 -17.46
C MET A 57 27.73 -6.32 -16.37
N PHE A 58 28.96 -6.72 -16.70
CA PHE A 58 30.11 -6.54 -15.82
C PHE A 58 30.68 -5.13 -15.95
N SER A 59 31.24 -4.61 -14.86
CA SER A 59 32.01 -3.37 -14.91
C SER A 59 33.33 -3.55 -15.67
N LEU A 60 33.93 -2.43 -16.09
CA LEU A 60 35.20 -2.40 -16.84
C LEU A 60 36.31 -3.26 -16.22
N ASN A 61 36.42 -3.27 -14.89
CA ASN A 61 37.43 -4.05 -14.16
C ASN A 61 37.01 -5.50 -13.89
N LYS A 62 35.82 -5.93 -14.35
CA LYS A 62 35.21 -7.25 -14.17
C LYS A 62 35.05 -7.72 -12.71
N LYS A 63 35.16 -6.83 -11.72
CA LYS A 63 35.00 -7.17 -10.30
C LYS A 63 33.55 -7.08 -9.82
N GLY A 64 32.71 -6.33 -10.53
CA GLY A 64 31.31 -6.11 -10.19
C GLY A 64 30.40 -6.24 -11.41
N TRP A 65 29.09 -6.26 -11.16
CA TRP A 65 28.09 -6.43 -12.20
C TRP A 65 26.76 -5.78 -11.81
N VAL A 66 25.94 -5.50 -12.82
CA VAL A 66 24.56 -5.01 -12.70
C VAL A 66 23.65 -5.74 -13.69
N TYR A 67 22.33 -5.67 -13.51
CA TYR A 67 21.38 -6.03 -14.56
C TYR A 67 20.84 -4.78 -15.25
N LEU A 68 20.67 -4.86 -16.57
CA LEU A 68 20.11 -3.78 -17.40
C LEU A 68 18.63 -4.05 -17.65
N LEU A 69 17.74 -3.50 -16.83
CA LEU A 69 16.31 -3.78 -16.91
C LEU A 69 15.59 -2.82 -17.87
N HIS A 70 14.56 -3.33 -18.53
CA HIS A 70 13.63 -2.50 -19.29
C HIS A 70 12.87 -1.63 -18.30
N PRO A 71 12.71 -0.32 -18.56
CA PRO A 71 11.94 0.53 -17.66
C PRO A 71 10.47 0.13 -17.71
N THR A 72 9.84 0.20 -16.54
CA THR A 72 8.39 0.17 -16.37
C THR A 72 8.01 1.34 -15.48
N PRO A 73 6.75 1.80 -15.49
CA PRO A 73 6.30 2.85 -14.58
C PRO A 73 6.62 2.54 -13.10
N GLU A 74 6.50 1.30 -12.64
CA GLU A 74 6.85 0.92 -11.26
C GLU A 74 8.34 1.11 -10.96
N LEU A 75 9.21 0.66 -11.87
CA LEU A 75 10.65 0.86 -11.71
C LEU A 75 11.01 2.35 -11.80
N TRP A 76 10.32 3.11 -12.65
CA TRP A 76 10.50 4.55 -12.75
C TRP A 76 10.05 5.28 -11.48
N THR A 77 8.88 4.95 -10.92
CA THR A 77 8.40 5.50 -9.65
C THR A 77 9.43 5.38 -8.53
N ILE A 78 10.19 4.29 -8.48
CA ILE A 78 11.23 4.07 -7.45
C ILE A 78 12.52 4.87 -7.74
N ASN A 79 12.77 5.25 -8.99
CA ASN A 79 14.07 5.77 -9.45
C ASN A 79 14.01 7.16 -10.09
N LEU A 80 12.83 7.77 -10.19
CA LEU A 80 12.67 9.08 -10.79
C LEU A 80 13.31 10.16 -9.91
N PRO A 81 13.78 11.26 -10.50
CA PRO A 81 14.24 12.41 -9.74
C PRO A 81 13.05 13.08 -9.04
N HIS A 82 12.99 12.99 -7.71
CA HIS A 82 11.92 13.61 -6.93
C HIS A 82 12.00 15.14 -7.00
N ARG A 83 10.96 15.75 -7.58
CA ARG A 83 10.72 17.20 -7.53
C ARG A 83 9.63 17.57 -6.54
N THR A 84 8.77 16.59 -6.25
CA THR A 84 7.63 16.66 -5.36
C THR A 84 7.51 15.35 -4.59
N GLN A 85 6.62 15.33 -3.62
CA GLN A 85 6.06 14.09 -3.09
C GLN A 85 5.31 13.37 -4.24
N ILE A 86 5.39 12.04 -4.32
CA ILE A 86 4.87 11.24 -5.46
C ILE A 86 3.98 10.09 -5.05
N LEU A 87 2.92 9.73 -5.76
CA LEU A 87 2.26 8.46 -5.41
C LEU A 87 3.15 7.23 -5.73
N TYR A 88 3.08 6.23 -4.87
CA TYR A 88 3.70 4.91 -5.07
C TYR A 88 2.71 3.89 -5.62
N SER A 89 3.23 2.76 -6.07
CA SER A 89 2.48 1.73 -6.81
C SER A 89 1.23 1.23 -6.09
N THR A 90 1.21 1.16 -4.76
CA THR A 90 0.03 0.74 -3.99
C THR A 90 -1.17 1.64 -4.28
N ASP A 91 -1.06 2.94 -4.01
CA ASP A 91 -2.14 3.90 -4.25
C ASP A 91 -2.47 4.01 -5.74
N ILE A 92 -1.44 4.10 -6.59
CA ILE A 92 -1.60 4.19 -8.04
C ILE A 92 -2.41 3.02 -8.58
N SER A 93 -2.12 1.79 -8.13
CA SER A 93 -2.84 0.60 -8.59
C SER A 93 -4.31 0.64 -8.21
N MET A 94 -4.62 1.12 -7.00
CA MET A 94 -5.99 1.29 -6.53
C MET A 94 -6.72 2.37 -7.32
N ILE A 95 -6.07 3.50 -7.57
CA ILE A 95 -6.64 4.61 -8.35
C ILE A 95 -6.97 4.14 -9.78
N ILE A 96 -6.02 3.50 -10.46
CA ILE A 96 -6.20 3.00 -11.82
C ILE A 96 -7.40 2.06 -11.90
N LEU A 97 -7.47 1.10 -10.96
CA LEU A 97 -8.56 0.13 -10.90
C LEU A 97 -9.91 0.81 -10.64
N ARG A 98 -9.99 1.67 -9.62
CA ARG A 98 -11.24 2.29 -9.16
C ARG A 98 -11.75 3.37 -10.11
N LEU A 99 -10.87 4.01 -10.87
CA LEU A 99 -11.23 4.89 -11.99
C LEU A 99 -11.62 4.12 -13.26
N ALA A 100 -11.54 2.78 -13.25
CA ALA A 100 -11.86 1.90 -14.38
C ALA A 100 -11.08 2.24 -15.66
N LEU A 101 -9.82 2.62 -15.51
CA LEU A 101 -8.96 3.02 -16.63
C LEU A 101 -8.56 1.81 -17.47
N LYS A 102 -8.53 2.01 -18.78
CA LYS A 102 -8.23 0.98 -19.78
C LYS A 102 -7.66 1.62 -21.04
N PRO A 103 -7.12 0.82 -21.99
CA PRO A 103 -6.74 1.33 -23.29
C PRO A 103 -7.86 2.14 -23.94
N GLY A 104 -7.56 3.35 -24.41
CA GLY A 104 -8.53 4.28 -24.98
C GLY A 104 -9.14 5.30 -24.01
N SER A 105 -8.92 5.18 -22.70
CA SER A 105 -9.42 6.16 -21.73
C SER A 105 -8.78 7.55 -21.93
N VAL A 106 -9.59 8.60 -21.87
CA VAL A 106 -9.12 9.99 -21.78
C VAL A 106 -9.14 10.41 -20.31
N VAL A 107 -7.97 10.79 -19.79
CA VAL A 107 -7.79 11.07 -18.36
C VAL A 107 -7.32 12.51 -18.17
N VAL A 108 -7.87 13.19 -17.17
CA VAL A 108 -7.37 14.48 -16.69
C VAL A 108 -6.63 14.27 -15.38
N GLU A 109 -5.42 14.82 -15.25
CA GLU A 109 -4.59 14.77 -14.06
C GLU A 109 -4.18 16.18 -13.63
N SER A 110 -4.20 16.46 -12.32
CA SER A 110 -3.55 17.65 -11.76
C SER A 110 -3.24 17.42 -10.28
N GLY A 111 -2.05 17.65 -9.75
CA GLY A 111 -0.83 18.14 -10.41
C GLY A 111 0.01 17.06 -11.08
N THR A 112 0.75 17.42 -12.15
CA THR A 112 1.73 16.53 -12.80
C THR A 112 2.86 16.12 -11.84
N GLY A 113 3.35 17.06 -11.02
CA GLY A 113 4.39 16.82 -10.03
C GLY A 113 5.68 16.23 -10.63
N SER A 114 6.10 15.08 -10.12
CA SER A 114 7.28 14.35 -10.63
C SER A 114 6.94 13.28 -11.68
N GLY A 115 5.68 13.19 -12.13
CA GLY A 115 5.28 12.30 -13.22
C GLY A 115 5.15 10.82 -12.86
N SER A 116 5.19 10.43 -11.59
CA SER A 116 5.01 9.02 -11.15
C SER A 116 3.67 8.45 -11.61
N MET A 117 2.58 9.15 -11.27
CA MET A 117 1.22 8.78 -11.66
C MET A 117 1.04 8.88 -13.18
N SER A 118 1.53 9.96 -13.81
CA SER A 118 1.44 10.17 -15.26
C SER A 118 2.00 8.99 -16.07
N HIS A 119 3.17 8.44 -15.71
CA HIS A 119 3.72 7.28 -16.42
C HIS A 119 2.84 6.03 -16.30
N CYS A 120 2.22 5.82 -15.14
CA CYS A 120 1.33 4.68 -14.90
C CYS A 120 0.00 4.85 -15.64
N LEU A 121 -0.55 6.07 -15.67
CA LEU A 121 -1.71 6.44 -16.47
C LEU A 121 -1.47 6.21 -17.95
N ILE A 122 -0.38 6.78 -18.50
CA ILE A 122 -0.04 6.66 -19.92
C ILE A 122 0.07 5.20 -20.36
N ARG A 123 0.78 4.35 -19.59
CA ARG A 123 0.86 2.92 -19.89
C ARG A 123 -0.53 2.27 -19.94
N THR A 124 -1.40 2.62 -19.01
CA THR A 124 -2.72 1.99 -18.86
C THR A 124 -3.67 2.37 -19.99
N ILE A 125 -3.58 3.62 -20.47
CA ILE A 125 -4.49 4.17 -21.49
C ILE A 125 -3.97 3.99 -22.92
N ALA A 126 -2.69 3.70 -23.10
CA ALA A 126 -2.10 3.37 -24.40
C ALA A 126 -2.80 2.17 -25.07
N PRO A 127 -2.81 2.08 -26.42
CA PRO A 127 -2.21 3.03 -27.36
C PRO A 127 -3.16 4.15 -27.84
N SER A 128 -4.45 4.08 -27.50
CA SER A 128 -5.49 4.93 -28.09
C SER A 128 -6.10 5.95 -27.12
N GLY A 129 -5.70 5.93 -25.85
CA GLY A 129 -6.12 6.92 -24.86
C GLY A 129 -5.22 8.16 -24.85
N HIS A 130 -5.57 9.14 -24.03
CA HIS A 130 -4.81 10.38 -23.91
C HIS A 130 -4.84 10.95 -22.50
N LEU A 131 -3.70 11.42 -22.01
CA LEU A 131 -3.57 12.08 -20.71
C LEU A 131 -3.48 13.60 -20.89
N HIS A 132 -4.42 14.34 -20.31
CA HIS A 132 -4.31 15.78 -20.14
C HIS A 132 -3.85 16.08 -18.71
N THR A 133 -2.58 16.45 -18.54
CA THR A 133 -2.01 16.72 -17.23
C THR A 133 -1.71 18.21 -17.06
N PHE A 134 -1.93 18.71 -15.84
CA PHE A 134 -1.81 20.12 -15.51
C PHE A 134 -0.86 20.31 -14.34
N GLU A 135 0.01 21.31 -14.44
CA GLU A 135 0.97 21.68 -13.39
C GLU A 135 0.99 23.20 -13.29
N PHE A 136 0.84 23.75 -12.08
CA PHE A 136 0.80 25.20 -11.91
C PHE A 136 2.20 25.83 -11.97
N HIS A 137 3.25 25.07 -11.65
CA HIS A 137 4.63 25.54 -11.66
C HIS A 137 5.30 25.32 -13.03
N SER A 138 5.56 26.41 -13.74
CA SER A 138 6.06 26.41 -15.12
C SER A 138 7.32 25.55 -15.34
N GLU A 139 8.32 25.66 -14.46
CA GLU A 139 9.56 24.87 -14.56
C GLU A 139 9.32 23.36 -14.44
N ARG A 140 8.40 22.94 -13.54
CA ARG A 140 8.03 21.53 -13.38
C ARG A 140 7.26 21.03 -14.60
N ALA A 141 6.34 21.85 -15.12
CA ALA A 141 5.60 21.53 -16.33
C ALA A 141 6.54 21.31 -17.52
N GLU A 142 7.54 22.19 -17.69
CA GLU A 142 8.52 22.06 -18.78
C GLU A 142 9.44 20.85 -18.60
N THR A 143 9.90 20.60 -17.37
CA THR A 143 10.68 19.40 -17.06
C THR A 143 9.89 18.12 -17.39
N ALA A 144 8.61 18.07 -17.01
CA ALA A 144 7.75 16.93 -17.30
C ALA A 144 7.55 16.73 -18.81
N ARG A 145 7.32 17.81 -19.58
CA ARG A 145 7.24 17.72 -21.06
C ARG A 145 8.48 17.08 -21.65
N LYS A 146 9.65 17.59 -21.27
CA LYS A 146 10.93 17.08 -21.75
C LYS A 146 11.11 15.61 -21.41
N GLU A 147 10.80 15.20 -20.18
CA GLU A 147 10.86 13.80 -19.76
C GLU A 147 9.92 12.91 -20.60
N PHE A 148 8.68 13.34 -20.86
CA PHE A 148 7.73 12.56 -21.67
C PHE A 148 8.18 12.41 -23.12
N GLU A 149 8.81 13.44 -23.69
CA GLU A 149 9.43 13.37 -25.03
C GLU A 149 10.65 12.43 -25.04
N GLU A 150 11.56 12.57 -24.08
CA GLU A 150 12.73 11.69 -23.92
C GLU A 150 12.32 10.22 -23.76
N HIS A 151 11.23 9.97 -23.03
CA HIS A 151 10.65 8.65 -22.82
C HIS A 151 9.77 8.15 -23.99
N LYS A 152 9.64 8.93 -25.06
CA LYS A 152 8.89 8.62 -26.28
C LYS A 152 7.43 8.30 -26.03
N ILE A 153 6.83 8.99 -25.05
CA ILE A 153 5.42 8.89 -24.69
C ILE A 153 4.68 10.23 -24.80
N GLY A 154 5.35 11.29 -25.26
CA GLY A 154 4.76 12.62 -25.49
C GLY A 154 3.51 12.62 -26.36
N HIS A 155 3.40 11.71 -27.32
CA HIS A 155 2.21 11.57 -28.18
C HIS A 155 0.93 11.13 -27.44
N LEU A 156 1.03 10.58 -26.23
CA LEU A 156 -0.10 10.14 -25.40
C LEU A 156 -0.44 11.13 -24.28
N VAL A 157 0.29 12.25 -24.19
CA VAL A 157 0.14 13.19 -23.08
C VAL A 157 0.22 14.64 -23.54
N THR A 158 -0.57 15.50 -22.93
CA THR A 158 -0.49 16.96 -23.08
C THR A 158 -0.31 17.60 -21.73
N VAL A 159 0.81 18.29 -21.54
CA VAL A 159 1.13 19.00 -20.29
C VAL A 159 0.82 20.49 -20.44
N ARG A 160 -0.11 21.01 -19.63
CA ARG A 160 -0.45 22.45 -19.60
C ARG A 160 0.02 23.08 -18.29
N CYS A 161 0.61 24.28 -18.39
CA CYS A 161 0.99 25.05 -17.21
C CYS A 161 -0.21 25.91 -16.77
N ARG A 162 -0.89 25.56 -15.67
CA ARG A 162 -2.13 26.24 -15.27
C ARG A 162 -2.50 26.01 -13.80
N ASP A 163 -3.12 27.01 -13.19
CA ASP A 163 -3.83 26.88 -11.92
C ASP A 163 -5.27 26.39 -12.15
N VAL A 164 -5.47 25.07 -12.08
CA VAL A 164 -6.77 24.43 -12.37
C VAL A 164 -7.86 24.78 -11.35
N CYS A 165 -7.49 25.26 -10.16
CA CYS A 165 -8.47 25.67 -9.14
C CYS A 165 -9.15 26.99 -9.52
N LYS A 166 -8.45 27.87 -10.25
CA LYS A 166 -8.98 29.18 -10.67
C LYS A 166 -9.43 29.20 -12.13
N GLU A 167 -8.66 28.57 -13.01
CA GLU A 167 -8.84 28.66 -14.47
C GLU A 167 -9.54 27.42 -15.05
N GLY A 168 -9.70 26.36 -14.26
CA GLY A 168 -10.19 25.07 -14.74
C GLY A 168 -9.22 24.38 -15.71
N PHE A 169 -9.75 23.49 -16.55
CA PHE A 169 -8.93 22.62 -17.40
C PHE A 169 -8.96 23.00 -18.89
N GLU A 170 -9.85 23.90 -19.33
CA GLU A 170 -10.14 24.17 -20.76
C GLU A 170 -10.36 22.88 -21.55
N LEU A 171 -11.19 22.01 -20.99
CA LEU A 171 -11.66 20.77 -21.61
C LEU A 171 -13.14 20.67 -21.26
N HIS A 172 -13.95 20.23 -22.21
CA HIS A 172 -15.40 20.14 -22.03
C HIS A 172 -15.91 18.79 -22.51
N GLN A 173 -16.41 17.98 -21.58
CA GLN A 173 -17.06 16.70 -21.87
C GLN A 173 -16.22 15.73 -22.72
N VAL A 174 -14.93 15.60 -22.40
CA VAL A 174 -13.99 14.72 -23.12
C VAL A 174 -13.40 13.62 -22.25
N ALA A 175 -13.34 13.80 -20.92
CA ALA A 175 -12.63 12.91 -20.03
C ALA A 175 -13.52 11.78 -19.50
N ASP A 176 -12.98 10.56 -19.46
CA ASP A 176 -13.59 9.41 -18.78
C ASP A 176 -13.32 9.45 -17.27
N ALA A 177 -12.16 10.00 -16.88
CA ALA A 177 -11.74 10.08 -15.49
C ALA A 177 -10.92 11.33 -15.18
N VAL A 178 -11.00 11.77 -13.93
CA VAL A 178 -10.20 12.87 -13.36
C VAL A 178 -9.45 12.37 -12.12
N PHE A 179 -8.16 12.68 -12.04
CA PHE A 179 -7.33 12.44 -10.86
C PHE A 179 -6.77 13.78 -10.34
N LEU A 180 -6.98 14.04 -9.05
CA LEU A 180 -6.54 15.27 -8.37
C LEU A 180 -5.54 14.94 -7.25
N ASP A 181 -4.33 15.48 -7.36
CA ASP A 181 -3.31 15.58 -6.30
C ASP A 181 -2.95 17.05 -6.14
N LEU A 182 -3.76 17.75 -5.33
CA LEU A 182 -3.71 19.20 -5.15
C LEU A 182 -3.81 19.55 -3.65
N PRO A 183 -3.31 20.71 -3.21
CA PRO A 183 -3.52 21.18 -1.85
C PRO A 183 -4.99 21.49 -1.52
N ALA A 184 -5.74 21.98 -2.50
CA ALA A 184 -7.15 22.40 -2.37
C ALA A 184 -8.01 21.78 -3.49
N PRO A 185 -8.15 20.44 -3.54
CA PRO A 185 -8.85 19.77 -4.64
C PRO A 185 -10.34 20.14 -4.72
N TRP A 186 -10.95 20.58 -3.61
CA TRP A 186 -12.35 20.99 -3.57
C TRP A 186 -12.69 22.17 -4.48
N GLU A 187 -11.70 23.01 -4.81
CA GLU A 187 -11.85 24.14 -5.73
C GLU A 187 -11.88 23.69 -7.19
N ALA A 188 -11.20 22.59 -7.52
CA ALA A 188 -11.14 22.04 -8.88
C ALA A 188 -12.29 21.08 -9.22
N ILE A 189 -13.13 20.69 -8.25
CA ILE A 189 -14.22 19.72 -8.49
C ILE A 189 -15.25 20.23 -9.50
N LYS A 190 -15.63 21.52 -9.41
CA LYS A 190 -16.59 22.10 -10.36
C LYS A 190 -16.06 22.01 -11.79
N HIS A 191 -14.80 22.39 -11.98
CA HIS A 191 -14.12 22.27 -13.27
C HIS A 191 -13.97 20.80 -13.70
N SER A 192 -13.73 19.88 -12.77
CA SER A 192 -13.65 18.45 -13.06
C SER A 192 -14.98 17.89 -13.59
N LYS A 193 -16.11 18.39 -13.10
CA LYS A 193 -17.42 18.04 -13.65
C LYS A 193 -17.58 18.50 -15.11
N GLU A 194 -17.09 19.70 -15.43
CA GLU A 194 -17.19 20.28 -16.78
C GLU A 194 -16.34 19.52 -17.82
N THR A 195 -15.23 18.90 -17.40
CA THR A 195 -14.35 18.12 -18.28
C THR A 195 -14.84 16.69 -18.53
N LEU A 196 -15.53 16.09 -17.57
CA LEU A 196 -16.07 14.74 -17.67
C LEU A 196 -17.15 14.66 -18.75
N LYS A 197 -17.15 13.56 -19.50
CA LYS A 197 -18.12 13.26 -20.57
C LYS A 197 -19.57 13.37 -20.10
N ALA A 198 -20.47 13.67 -21.04
CA ALA A 198 -21.91 13.83 -20.79
C ALA A 198 -22.55 12.57 -20.20
N GLU A 199 -22.05 11.41 -20.63
CA GLU A 199 -22.45 10.07 -20.20
C GLU A 199 -21.99 9.74 -18.77
N GLY A 200 -21.18 10.62 -18.17
CA GLY A 200 -20.62 10.46 -16.84
C GLY A 200 -19.14 10.10 -16.85
N GLY A 201 -18.61 9.90 -15.66
CA GLY A 201 -17.21 9.55 -15.47
C GLY A 201 -16.84 9.44 -14.00
N LYS A 202 -15.56 9.17 -13.73
CA LYS A 202 -15.07 8.92 -12.38
C LYS A 202 -14.05 9.97 -11.95
N ILE A 203 -14.04 10.28 -10.66
CA ILE A 203 -13.05 11.17 -10.07
C ILE A 203 -12.39 10.51 -8.88
N CYS A 204 -11.09 10.76 -8.72
CA CYS A 204 -10.33 10.42 -7.54
C CYS A 204 -9.54 11.65 -7.09
N SER A 205 -9.61 11.97 -5.81
CA SER A 205 -8.76 12.97 -5.17
C SER A 205 -7.87 12.30 -4.14
N PHE A 206 -6.58 12.61 -4.14
CA PHE A 206 -5.64 12.28 -3.09
C PHE A 206 -5.53 13.45 -2.10
N SER A 207 -5.54 13.17 -0.80
CA SER A 207 -5.32 14.20 0.23
C SER A 207 -4.68 13.60 1.49
N PRO A 208 -3.60 14.19 2.03
CA PRO A 208 -2.96 13.69 3.24
C PRO A 208 -3.79 13.93 4.51
N CYS A 209 -4.53 15.04 4.59
CA CYS A 209 -5.25 15.44 5.79
C CYS A 209 -6.76 15.18 5.69
N ILE A 210 -7.38 14.77 6.79
CA ILE A 210 -8.80 14.40 6.81
C ILE A 210 -9.72 15.61 6.59
N GLU A 211 -9.28 16.82 6.96
CA GLU A 211 -10.01 18.07 6.76
C GLU A 211 -10.10 18.42 5.26
N GLN A 212 -9.07 18.08 4.49
CA GLN A 212 -9.09 18.22 3.03
C GLN A 212 -10.11 17.25 2.41
N VAL A 213 -10.17 16.01 2.92
CA VAL A 213 -11.15 15.01 2.50
C VAL A 213 -12.57 15.49 2.79
N GLN A 214 -12.82 16.06 3.96
CA GLN A 214 -14.14 16.58 4.34
C GLN A 214 -14.64 17.64 3.34
N ARG A 215 -13.82 18.64 3.04
CA ARG A 215 -14.14 19.70 2.05
C ARG A 215 -14.35 19.14 0.64
N THR A 216 -13.52 18.17 0.26
CA THR A 216 -13.62 17.49 -1.04
C THR A 216 -14.95 16.75 -1.16
N CYS A 217 -15.32 15.97 -0.14
CA CYS A 217 -16.61 15.27 -0.09
C CYS A 217 -17.80 16.22 -0.18
N GLU A 218 -17.75 17.36 0.53
CA GLU A 218 -18.82 18.37 0.49
C GLU A 218 -18.98 19.00 -0.90
N SER A 219 -17.87 19.38 -1.53
CA SER A 219 -17.88 19.95 -2.88
C SER A 219 -18.30 18.92 -3.94
N LEU A 220 -17.89 17.64 -3.80
CA LEU A 220 -18.37 16.53 -4.64
C LEU A 220 -19.90 16.39 -4.57
N ARG A 221 -20.48 16.38 -3.36
CA ARG A 221 -21.95 16.30 -3.17
C ARG A 221 -22.66 17.50 -3.81
N THR A 222 -22.14 18.70 -3.58
CA THR A 222 -22.71 19.94 -4.11
C THR A 222 -22.69 19.96 -5.64
N CYS A 223 -21.64 19.41 -6.25
CA CYS A 223 -21.53 19.31 -7.71
C CYS A 223 -22.34 18.15 -8.32
N GLY A 224 -22.98 17.32 -7.48
CA GLY A 224 -23.86 16.23 -7.92
C GLY A 224 -23.15 14.89 -8.17
N PHE A 225 -21.90 14.73 -7.71
CA PHE A 225 -21.25 13.43 -7.69
C PHE A 225 -21.93 12.49 -6.68
N ARG A 226 -21.90 11.20 -6.98
CA ARG A 226 -22.50 10.12 -6.20
C ARG A 226 -21.44 9.06 -5.88
N ASP A 227 -21.82 8.08 -5.05
CA ASP A 227 -20.95 6.99 -4.59
C ASP A 227 -19.60 7.47 -4.07
N ILE A 228 -19.66 8.48 -3.20
CA ILE A 228 -18.48 9.06 -2.60
C ILE A 228 -17.93 8.07 -1.57
N GLU A 229 -16.74 7.57 -1.83
CA GLU A 229 -16.05 6.58 -0.99
C GLU A 229 -14.64 7.08 -0.66
N VAL A 230 -14.27 7.03 0.61
CA VAL A 230 -12.95 7.41 1.11
C VAL A 230 -12.24 6.15 1.57
N MET A 231 -10.99 5.96 1.16
CA MET A 231 -10.16 4.83 1.59
C MET A 231 -8.69 5.21 1.77
N GLU A 232 -7.98 4.39 2.54
CA GLU A 232 -6.53 4.44 2.71
C GLU A 232 -5.95 3.06 2.34
N CYS A 233 -4.81 3.04 1.66
CA CYS A 233 -4.14 1.80 1.27
C CYS A 233 -2.80 1.63 2.03
N LEU A 234 -2.76 0.70 2.98
CA LEU A 234 -1.55 0.41 3.76
C LEU A 234 -0.85 -0.85 3.25
N SER A 235 0.34 -0.69 2.67
CA SER A 235 1.15 -1.82 2.19
C SER A 235 2.22 -2.22 3.21
N ARG A 236 2.44 -3.53 3.37
CA ARG A 236 3.49 -4.07 4.24
C ARG A 236 4.29 -5.18 3.55
N THR A 237 5.58 -4.95 3.36
CA THR A 237 6.51 -5.90 2.76
C THR A 237 7.16 -6.77 3.83
N PHE A 238 7.24 -8.07 3.57
CA PHE A 238 7.87 -9.06 4.45
C PHE A 238 9.11 -9.62 3.80
N GLU A 239 10.18 -9.71 4.57
CA GLU A 239 11.39 -10.43 4.20
C GLU A 239 11.36 -11.83 4.83
N VAL A 240 11.60 -12.84 4.01
CA VAL A 240 11.68 -14.22 4.46
C VAL A 240 13.09 -14.48 5.01
N ARG A 241 13.17 -14.81 6.31
CA ARG A 241 14.45 -15.12 6.98
C ARG A 241 14.32 -16.36 7.86
N THR A 242 15.42 -17.08 7.99
CA THR A 242 15.54 -18.16 8.96
C THR A 242 15.94 -17.58 10.31
N VAL A 243 15.13 -17.82 11.33
CA VAL A 243 15.42 -17.40 12.71
C VAL A 243 15.57 -18.64 13.60
N PRO A 244 16.58 -18.67 14.47
CA PRO A 244 16.69 -19.70 15.49
C PRO A 244 15.71 -19.38 16.62
N LEU A 245 14.66 -20.18 16.76
CA LEU A 245 13.72 -20.09 17.89
C LEU A 245 14.03 -21.19 18.90
N GLN A 246 13.95 -20.83 20.18
CA GLN A 246 14.00 -21.83 21.24
C GLN A 246 12.72 -22.65 21.17
N VAL A 247 12.87 -23.94 20.90
CA VAL A 247 11.75 -24.87 21.00
C VAL A 247 11.58 -25.19 22.49
N PRO A 248 10.40 -24.96 23.08
CA PRO A 248 10.12 -25.39 24.44
C PRO A 248 10.33 -26.91 24.52
N PHE A 249 11.06 -27.37 25.52
CA PHE A 249 11.20 -28.79 25.78
C PHE A 249 9.90 -29.28 26.45
N PHE A 250 9.07 -30.00 25.71
CA PHE A 250 7.79 -30.54 26.21
C PHE A 250 7.95 -31.89 26.95
N GLY A 251 9.19 -32.30 27.26
CA GLY A 251 9.49 -33.61 27.84
C GLY A 251 9.97 -34.62 26.78
N PRO A 252 10.45 -35.80 27.20
CA PRO A 252 10.71 -36.89 26.28
C PRO A 252 9.41 -37.29 25.58
N GLU A 253 9.42 -37.33 24.25
CA GLU A 253 8.40 -38.06 23.50
C GLU A 253 8.55 -39.54 23.83
N ASN A 254 7.72 -40.04 24.76
CA ASN A 254 7.25 -41.43 24.99
C ASN A 254 6.77 -41.54 26.45
N SER A 255 5.53 -41.94 26.74
CA SER A 255 4.95 -43.22 26.37
C SER A 255 3.47 -43.11 25.97
N LEU A 256 3.13 -43.47 24.73
CA LEU A 256 1.83 -44.09 24.51
C LEU A 256 1.78 -45.34 25.42
N PRO A 257 0.71 -45.54 26.21
CA PRO A 257 0.58 -46.78 26.98
C PRO A 257 0.59 -47.97 26.01
N PRO A 258 1.14 -49.14 26.41
CA PRO A 258 1.08 -50.34 25.58
C PRO A 258 -0.36 -50.62 25.17
N ASP A 259 -0.56 -51.10 23.94
CA ASP A 259 -1.88 -51.43 23.40
C ASP A 259 -2.69 -52.27 24.41
N PRO A 260 -3.94 -51.90 24.72
CA PRO A 260 -4.75 -52.63 25.67
C PRO A 260 -4.98 -54.06 25.17
N THR A 261 -4.70 -55.03 26.03
CA THR A 261 -4.98 -56.44 25.74
C THR A 261 -6.48 -56.66 25.49
N PRO A 262 -6.89 -57.67 24.68
CA PRO A 262 -8.28 -57.84 24.21
C PRO A 262 -9.35 -57.96 25.31
N SER A 263 -8.96 -58.20 26.57
CA SER A 263 -9.87 -58.26 27.72
C SER A 263 -10.40 -56.89 28.19
N ASP A 264 -9.77 -55.79 27.80
CA ASP A 264 -10.17 -54.43 28.20
C ASP A 264 -11.23 -53.78 27.28
N PHE A 265 -11.58 -54.43 26.17
CA PHE A 265 -12.57 -53.91 25.21
C PHE A 265 -14.03 -54.14 25.63
N SER A 266 -14.33 -55.15 26.46
CA SER A 266 -15.73 -55.44 26.85
C SER A 266 -16.28 -54.49 27.91
N SER A 267 -15.41 -53.92 28.75
CA SER A 267 -15.76 -52.96 29.81
C SER A 267 -15.84 -51.52 29.29
N ARG A 268 -15.07 -51.16 28.25
CA ARG A 268 -15.15 -49.84 27.60
C ARG A 268 -16.34 -49.67 26.67
N LYS A 269 -16.78 -50.74 25.97
CA LYS A 269 -17.94 -50.65 25.06
C LYS A 269 -19.24 -50.34 25.82
N ARG A 270 -19.41 -50.92 27.01
CA ARG A 270 -20.60 -50.70 27.85
C ARG A 270 -20.67 -49.28 28.44
N LYS A 271 -19.51 -48.63 28.61
CA LYS A 271 -19.41 -47.26 29.15
C LYS A 271 -19.57 -46.16 28.09
N LEU A 272 -19.16 -46.45 26.85
CA LEU A 272 -19.33 -45.53 25.70
C LEU A 272 -20.76 -45.51 25.17
N GLU A 273 -21.51 -46.62 25.25
CA GLU A 273 -22.93 -46.66 24.85
C GLU A 273 -23.83 -45.88 25.83
N GLU A 274 -23.52 -45.85 27.13
CA GLU A 274 -24.25 -45.03 28.14
C GLU A 274 -23.95 -43.53 28.04
N GLU A 275 -22.77 -43.12 27.57
CA GLU A 275 -22.39 -41.70 27.44
C GLU A 275 -22.83 -41.09 26.09
N SER A 276 -23.09 -41.89 25.05
CA SER A 276 -23.58 -41.40 23.75
C SER A 276 -25.06 -41.02 23.74
N GLU A 277 -25.90 -41.61 24.59
CA GLU A 277 -27.33 -41.26 24.67
C GLU A 277 -27.60 -39.90 25.35
N SER A 278 -26.61 -39.35 26.07
CA SER A 278 -26.71 -38.07 26.80
C SER A 278 -26.38 -36.84 25.93
N CYS A 279 -25.60 -37.00 24.85
CA CYS A 279 -25.11 -35.88 24.05
C CYS A 279 -26.05 -35.50 22.90
N ASP A 280 -26.79 -36.47 22.34
CA ASP A 280 -27.65 -36.26 21.17
C ASP A 280 -28.94 -35.44 21.45
N THR A 281 -29.26 -35.16 22.72
CA THR A 281 -30.42 -34.30 23.06
C THR A 281 -30.12 -32.80 23.04
N THR A 282 -28.85 -32.39 22.91
CA THR A 282 -28.48 -30.96 23.03
C THR A 282 -28.17 -30.26 21.71
N TYR A 283 -27.98 -31.00 20.61
CA TYR A 283 -27.67 -30.44 19.29
C TYR A 283 -28.90 -30.26 18.36
N SER A 284 -30.06 -30.81 18.72
CA SER A 284 -31.29 -30.70 17.90
C SER A 284 -32.15 -29.45 18.18
N ALA A 285 -31.78 -28.56 19.12
CA ALA A 285 -32.64 -27.45 19.56
C ALA A 285 -32.20 -26.04 19.09
N LEU A 286 -31.13 -25.91 18.30
CA LEU A 286 -30.59 -24.61 17.88
C LEU A 286 -30.74 -24.32 16.37
N GLN A 287 -31.57 -25.09 15.67
CA GLN A 287 -31.70 -24.98 14.22
C GLN A 287 -33.16 -24.95 13.77
N GLU A 288 -34.01 -24.15 14.41
CA GLU A 288 -35.32 -23.73 13.87
C GLU A 288 -35.79 -22.43 14.55
N GLY A 289 -35.93 -21.33 13.78
CA GLY A 289 -36.56 -20.10 14.30
C GLY A 289 -36.21 -18.81 13.54
N HIS A 290 -37.04 -18.48 12.56
CA HIS A 290 -37.01 -17.25 11.74
C HIS A 290 -37.27 -15.94 12.53
N VAL A 291 -36.57 -14.88 12.10
CA VAL A 291 -36.94 -13.45 11.98
C VAL A 291 -38.22 -12.94 12.68
N ASN A 292 -38.08 -11.99 13.61
CA ASN A 292 -38.85 -10.72 13.61
C ASN A 292 -38.26 -9.69 14.59
N MET A 293 -38.08 -8.44 14.14
CA MET A 293 -37.59 -7.32 14.96
C MET A 293 -38.67 -6.25 15.04
N LYS A 294 -39.26 -6.03 16.22
CA LYS A 294 -40.17 -4.90 16.48
C LYS A 294 -40.06 -4.39 17.93
N LEU A 295 -39.58 -3.14 18.02
CA LEU A 295 -39.89 -2.00 18.91
C LEU A 295 -39.97 -2.11 20.45
N MET A 296 -39.53 -0.98 21.05
CA MET A 296 -39.79 -0.39 22.39
C MET A 296 -39.05 -1.01 23.59
N GLU A 297 -38.64 -0.29 24.64
CA GLU A 297 -38.31 1.12 24.96
C GLU A 297 -37.91 1.14 26.46
N SER A 298 -37.17 2.17 26.90
CA SER A 298 -36.99 2.64 28.30
C SER A 298 -36.28 1.69 29.30
N SER A 299 -35.50 2.11 30.31
CA SER A 299 -35.54 3.35 31.09
C SER A 299 -34.18 3.75 31.72
N LEU A 300 -34.11 5.05 32.02
CA LEU A 300 -33.09 5.88 32.69
C LEU A 300 -32.62 5.36 34.07
N VAL A 301 -31.44 5.81 34.56
CA VAL A 301 -31.23 6.78 35.68
C VAL A 301 -29.74 7.19 35.79
N GLU A 302 -29.52 8.48 36.06
CA GLU A 302 -28.26 9.26 36.23
C GLU A 302 -27.45 8.96 37.51
N ASN A 303 -26.17 9.39 37.54
CA ASN A 303 -25.65 10.30 38.58
C ASN A 303 -24.20 10.80 38.29
N THR A 304 -24.02 12.12 38.31
CA THR A 304 -22.75 12.89 38.37
C THR A 304 -22.19 12.97 39.81
N PRO A 305 -20.93 13.41 40.04
CA PRO A 305 -20.68 14.82 40.40
C PRO A 305 -19.32 15.43 39.94
N SER A 306 -19.16 16.73 40.23
CA SER A 306 -18.38 17.78 39.55
C SER A 306 -17.01 18.19 40.15
N GLU A 307 -16.21 18.86 39.30
CA GLU A 307 -15.22 19.97 39.43
C GLU A 307 -14.40 20.27 40.72
N VAL A 308 -13.08 20.50 40.55
CA VAL A 308 -12.26 21.57 41.20
C VAL A 308 -11.12 22.05 40.26
N LYS A 309 -10.75 23.35 40.36
CA LYS A 309 -9.97 24.24 39.47
C LYS A 309 -8.44 24.34 39.70
N THR A 310 -7.74 24.89 38.67
CA THR A 310 -6.53 25.81 38.64
C THR A 310 -5.11 25.26 38.91
N PRO A 311 -3.99 25.96 38.54
CA PRO A 311 -3.66 26.85 37.40
C PRO A 311 -2.22 26.60 36.81
N THR A 312 -1.67 27.63 36.14
CA THR A 312 -0.58 27.83 35.15
C THR A 312 0.91 27.68 35.56
N ASP A 313 1.74 27.65 34.49
CA ASP A 313 3.09 28.23 34.28
C ASP A 313 4.36 27.35 34.25
N ASN A 314 4.99 27.37 33.05
CA ASN A 314 6.40 27.47 32.65
C ASN A 314 7.52 26.78 33.46
N VAL A 315 8.40 26.05 32.75
CA VAL A 315 9.83 26.40 32.51
C VAL A 315 10.55 25.21 31.83
N GLU A 316 11.40 25.56 30.86
CA GLU A 316 12.35 24.73 30.11
C GLU A 316 13.30 23.91 30.99
N HIS A 317 13.77 22.74 30.53
CA HIS A 317 15.22 22.47 30.41
C HIS A 317 15.56 21.14 29.73
N LYS A 318 16.57 21.21 28.85
CA LYS A 318 17.36 20.13 28.25
C LYS A 318 18.15 19.35 29.31
N SER A 319 18.34 18.04 29.10
CA SER A 319 19.52 17.27 29.54
C SER A 319 19.60 15.98 28.70
N GLU A 320 20.57 15.83 27.80
CA GLU A 320 21.94 15.35 28.01
C GLU A 320 22.03 14.04 28.82
N ILE A 321 22.11 12.94 28.06
CA ILE A 321 22.46 11.61 28.55
C ILE A 321 23.97 11.55 28.72
N SER A 322 24.44 11.38 29.96
CA SER A 322 25.81 11.01 30.27
C SER A 322 25.85 9.67 31.02
N ASN A 323 26.80 8.84 30.62
CA ASN A 323 27.14 7.53 31.18
C ASN A 323 27.53 7.61 32.65
N GLY A 324 27.02 6.70 33.47
CA GLY A 324 27.50 6.47 34.84
C GLY A 324 27.09 5.10 35.37
N LYS A 325 28.08 4.24 35.63
CA LYS A 325 27.96 2.92 36.26
C LYS A 325 27.49 3.03 37.73
N ALA A 326 26.60 2.14 38.16
CA ALA A 326 26.42 1.74 39.58
C ALA A 326 25.84 0.31 39.59
N ALA A 327 26.62 -0.69 40.02
CA ALA A 327 26.77 -1.18 41.40
C ALA A 327 25.64 -2.12 41.83
N GLU A 328 26.04 -3.38 42.09
CA GLU A 328 25.24 -4.54 42.47
C GLU A 328 24.42 -4.31 43.75
N LYS A 329 23.15 -4.75 43.74
CA LYS A 329 22.39 -5.09 44.94
C LYS A 329 21.88 -6.52 44.82
N SER A 330 22.22 -7.31 45.83
CA SER A 330 21.87 -8.72 46.02
C SER A 330 20.36 -8.93 46.15
N ALA A 331 19.83 -9.88 45.38
CA ALA A 331 18.45 -10.38 45.48
C ALA A 331 18.43 -11.71 46.28
N PRO A 332 17.34 -12.01 47.01
CA PRO A 332 17.30 -13.03 48.05
C PRO A 332 17.28 -14.46 47.50
N HIS A 333 17.85 -15.38 48.28
CA HIS A 333 17.89 -16.82 48.00
C HIS A 333 16.53 -17.44 48.38
N PHE A 334 15.75 -17.87 47.38
CA PHE A 334 14.56 -18.70 47.59
C PHE A 334 14.91 -20.14 47.20
N THR A 335 14.86 -21.08 48.14
CA THR A 335 14.98 -22.51 47.87
C THR A 335 13.62 -23.15 48.10
N ASP A 336 12.85 -23.36 47.03
CA ASP A 336 11.67 -24.22 47.08
C ASP A 336 12.13 -25.68 47.02
N THR A 337 12.27 -26.29 48.20
CA THR A 337 12.33 -27.74 48.38
C THR A 337 11.01 -28.21 48.97
N ASP A 338 10.23 -28.97 48.19
CA ASP A 338 9.14 -29.79 48.72
C ASP A 338 9.74 -31.03 49.43
N PRO A 339 9.52 -31.25 50.74
CA PRO A 339 10.16 -32.32 51.50
C PRO A 339 9.63 -33.73 51.19
N ALA A 340 8.62 -33.92 50.34
CA ALA A 340 7.93 -35.21 50.22
C ALA A 340 8.39 -36.13 49.07
N SER A 341 9.24 -35.70 48.13
CA SER A 341 9.52 -36.48 46.91
C SER A 341 10.97 -36.87 46.64
N GLY A 342 11.94 -36.51 47.49
CA GLY A 342 13.33 -36.98 47.39
C GLY A 342 14.02 -36.76 46.04
N LEU A 343 13.44 -35.96 45.15
CA LEU A 343 13.97 -35.71 43.82
C LEU A 343 14.71 -34.38 43.88
N VAL A 344 16.03 -34.45 44.04
CA VAL A 344 16.92 -33.34 43.71
C VAL A 344 16.75 -33.09 42.21
N ARG A 345 15.77 -32.28 41.82
CA ARG A 345 15.79 -31.65 40.51
C ARG A 345 16.99 -30.73 40.56
N ASN A 346 18.11 -31.21 40.04
CA ASN A 346 19.26 -30.40 39.71
C ASN A 346 18.74 -29.21 38.90
N VAL A 347 18.46 -28.08 39.56
CA VAL A 347 18.05 -26.82 38.91
C VAL A 347 19.13 -26.45 37.89
N ARG A 348 20.39 -26.80 38.20
CA ARG A 348 21.53 -26.70 37.29
C ARG A 348 21.42 -27.59 36.04
N ALA A 349 20.81 -28.78 36.12
CA ALA A 349 20.60 -29.65 34.96
C ALA A 349 19.44 -29.15 34.09
N VAL A 350 18.36 -28.62 34.70
CA VAL A 350 17.25 -28.00 33.96
C VAL A 350 17.71 -26.70 33.27
N MET A 351 18.56 -25.90 33.92
CA MET A 351 19.16 -24.71 33.31
C MET A 351 20.34 -24.99 32.36
N SER A 352 20.87 -26.22 32.35
CA SER A 352 21.99 -26.65 31.49
C SER A 352 21.55 -27.47 30.27
N GLN A 353 20.25 -27.73 30.08
CA GLN A 353 19.79 -28.29 28.82
C GLN A 353 19.98 -27.23 27.74
N LYS A 354 20.90 -27.49 26.79
CA LYS A 354 21.01 -26.71 25.55
C LYS A 354 19.60 -26.57 24.99
N ALA A 355 19.02 -25.37 25.09
CA ALA A 355 17.71 -25.11 24.49
C ALA A 355 17.79 -25.57 23.03
N ASN A 356 16.99 -26.57 22.68
CA ASN A 356 16.93 -27.07 21.31
C ASN A 356 16.47 -25.89 20.46
N LYS A 357 17.39 -25.33 19.67
CA LYS A 357 17.09 -24.26 18.74
C LYS A 357 16.65 -24.91 17.44
N ALA A 358 15.40 -24.69 17.04
CA ALA A 358 14.97 -25.01 15.70
C ALA A 358 15.15 -23.76 14.82
N ASN A 359 15.71 -23.98 13.63
CA ASN A 359 15.73 -22.96 12.60
C ASN A 359 14.37 -22.95 11.92
N ILE A 360 13.61 -21.88 12.09
CA ILE A 360 12.28 -21.74 11.51
C ILE A 360 12.35 -20.64 10.44
N LEU A 361 11.82 -20.95 9.25
CA LEU A 361 11.62 -19.97 8.20
C LEU A 361 10.42 -19.09 8.58
N THR A 362 10.63 -17.78 8.69
CA THR A 362 9.57 -16.84 9.06
C THR A 362 9.61 -15.58 8.21
N GLY A 363 8.45 -14.95 8.03
CA GLY A 363 8.32 -13.65 7.39
C GLY A 363 8.46 -12.54 8.44
N ARG A 364 9.47 -11.69 8.30
CA ARG A 364 9.64 -10.49 9.14
C ARG A 364 9.26 -9.26 8.32
N PRO A 365 8.36 -8.40 8.80
CA PRO A 365 8.07 -7.15 8.10
C PRO A 365 9.32 -6.26 8.05
N LEU A 366 9.50 -5.56 6.94
CA LEU A 366 10.55 -4.55 6.83
C LEU A 366 10.33 -3.46 7.89
N LYS A 367 11.43 -2.96 8.48
CA LYS A 367 11.38 -1.92 9.51
C LYS A 367 11.02 -0.55 8.94
N GLU A 368 11.52 -0.28 7.74
CA GLU A 368 11.30 0.96 7.01
C GLU A 368 10.69 0.59 5.67
N MET A 369 9.68 1.36 5.27
CA MET A 369 9.00 1.19 4.00
C MET A 369 8.78 2.56 3.38
N THR A 370 9.13 2.68 2.11
CA THR A 370 8.74 3.85 1.30
C THR A 370 7.27 3.70 0.94
N GLY A 371 6.48 4.70 1.28
CA GLY A 371 5.06 4.75 1.00
C GLY A 371 4.50 6.11 1.33
N HIS A 372 3.24 6.31 0.98
CA HIS A 372 2.49 7.50 1.33
C HIS A 372 1.40 7.12 2.31
N THR A 373 1.15 8.03 3.24
CA THR A 373 -0.02 8.00 4.11
C THR A 373 -0.94 9.11 3.63
N GLY A 374 -2.11 8.74 3.14
CA GLY A 374 -3.10 9.67 2.62
C GLY A 374 -4.38 8.96 2.23
N TYR A 375 -5.41 9.76 2.00
CA TYR A 375 -6.74 9.29 1.69
C TYR A 375 -7.03 9.46 0.20
N LEU A 376 -7.62 8.43 -0.38
CA LEU A 376 -8.17 8.42 -1.73
C LEU A 376 -9.68 8.61 -1.61
N THR A 377 -10.19 9.71 -2.18
CA THR A 377 -11.63 10.01 -2.26
C THR A 377 -12.11 9.76 -3.67
N PHE A 378 -12.88 8.70 -3.87
CA PHE A 378 -13.50 8.34 -5.13
C PHE A 378 -14.93 8.86 -5.21
N ALA A 379 -15.37 9.22 -6.41
CA ALA A 379 -16.78 9.46 -6.70
C ALA A 379 -17.11 9.22 -8.18
N THR A 380 -18.39 9.09 -8.49
CA THR A 380 -18.89 8.91 -9.85
C THR A 380 -19.85 10.03 -10.21
N LEU A 381 -19.67 10.63 -11.39
CA LEU A 381 -20.66 11.47 -12.04
C LEU A 381 -21.48 10.57 -12.95
N TYR A 382 -22.79 10.52 -12.72
CA TYR A 382 -23.70 9.78 -13.59
C TYR A 382 -24.17 10.67 -14.76
N ALA A 383 -24.50 10.03 -15.88
CA ALA A 383 -25.14 10.71 -17.01
C ALA A 383 -26.31 11.56 -16.51
N HIS A 384 -26.34 12.83 -16.93
CA HIS A 384 -27.53 13.64 -16.74
C HIS A 384 -28.63 13.04 -17.62
N VAL A 385 -29.60 12.35 -17.00
CA VAL A 385 -30.85 12.00 -17.67
C VAL A 385 -31.53 13.32 -17.99
N THR A 386 -31.38 13.80 -19.22
CA THR A 386 -32.32 14.77 -19.78
C THR A 386 -33.65 14.04 -19.77
N SER A 387 -34.47 14.34 -18.77
CA SER A 387 -35.88 13.99 -18.78
C SER A 387 -36.46 14.72 -19.99
N ASN A 388 -36.49 14.02 -21.11
CA ASN A 388 -37.26 14.38 -22.28
C ASN A 388 -38.73 14.17 -21.90
N ASN A 389 -39.24 14.98 -20.97
CA ASN A 389 -40.65 15.14 -20.72
C ASN A 389 -41.20 15.97 -21.89
N GLY A 390 -41.22 15.36 -23.07
CA GLY A 390 -42.22 15.67 -24.08
C GLY A 390 -43.57 15.24 -23.53
N ARG A 391 -44.15 16.04 -22.64
CA ARG A 391 -45.60 16.11 -22.47
C ARG A 391 -46.10 17.09 -23.53
N GLY A 392 -46.13 16.60 -24.77
CA GLY A 392 -47.08 17.05 -25.77
C GLY A 392 -48.30 16.16 -25.67
N ASP A 393 -49.45 16.80 -25.42
CA ASP A 393 -50.82 16.43 -25.78
C ASP A 393 -51.37 15.04 -25.41
N GLU A 394 -52.46 15.03 -24.63
CA GLU A 394 -53.79 14.79 -25.21
C GLU A 394 -54.92 15.16 -24.23
N GLU A 395 -55.91 15.85 -24.79
CA GLU A 395 -57.18 16.27 -24.21
C GLU A 395 -57.99 15.10 -23.62
N LYS A 396 -58.56 15.28 -22.42
CA LYS A 396 -60.01 15.20 -22.15
C LYS A 396 -60.36 15.54 -20.71
#